data_AF-A0A3B8WYR1-F1
#
_entry.id   AF-A0A3B8WYR1-F1
#
_cell.length_a   1.000
_cell.length_b   1.000
_cell.length_c   1.000
_cell.angle_alpha   90.00
_cell.angle_beta   90.00
_cell.angle_gamma   90.00
#
_symmetry.space_group_name_H-M   'P 1'
#
loop_
_entity.id
_entity.type
_entity.pdbx_description
1 polymer ?
#
loop_
_entity_poly.entity_id
_entity_poly.type
_entity_poly.pdbx_seq_one_letter_code
_entity_poly.pdbx_strand_id
1 'polypeptide(L)' 'MTTTIWHNPRCSKSRQTLQLLRDNGIEPEVVEYLKTPPSAAELTAVLTALQMT' A
#
# COMPACT_ATOMS: atom_id res chain seq x y z
N MET A 1 -8.83 -10.16 -8.13
CA MET A 1 -7.69 -9.21 -8.01
C MET A 1 -7.48 -8.96 -6.53
N THR A 2 -6.27 -9.12 -6.03
CA THR A 2 -5.92 -8.83 -4.64
C THR A 2 -5.48 -7.37 -4.52
N THR A 3 -6.05 -6.63 -3.56
CA THR A 3 -5.61 -5.28 -3.22
C THR A 3 -4.40 -5.38 -2.31
N THR A 4 -3.31 -4.67 -2.60
CA THR A 4 -2.11 -4.63 -1.73
C THR A 4 -1.98 -3.26 -1.10
N ILE A 5 -1.64 -3.21 0.20
CA ILE A 5 -1.32 -1.98 0.93
C ILE A 5 0.12 -2.03 1.44
N TRP A 6 0.93 -1.06 1.02
CA TRP A 6 2.23 -0.78 1.61
C TRP A 6 2.02 -0.04 2.93
N HIS A 7 2.15 -0.79 4.02
CA HIS A 7 1.73 -0.36 5.34
C HIS A 7 2.93 0.00 6.23
N ASN A 8 2.77 1.05 7.04
CA ASN A 8 3.64 1.33 8.16
C ASN A 8 2.80 1.36 9.45
N PRO A 9 2.96 0.39 10.38
CA PRO A 9 2.14 0.31 11.59
C PRO A 9 2.30 1.52 12.52
N ARG A 10 3.40 2.28 12.39
CA ARG A 10 3.65 3.50 13.17
C ARG A 10 2.98 4.75 12.56
N CYS A 11 2.51 4.70 11.31
CA CYS A 11 1.89 5.84 10.62
C CYS A 11 0.37 5.85 10.83
N SER A 12 -0.17 6.90 11.47
CA SER A 12 -1.60 7.05 11.75
C SER A 12 -2.46 7.02 10.48
N LYS A 13 -2.01 7.64 9.39
CA LYS A 13 -2.73 7.62 8.11
C LYS A 13 -2.75 6.24 7.47
N SER A 14 -1.62 5.52 7.52
CA SER A 14 -1.55 4.16 7.00
C SER A 14 -2.47 3.19 7.76
N ARG A 15 -2.58 3.32 9.09
CA ARG A 15 -3.55 2.56 9.90
C ARG A 15 -5.00 2.90 9.55
N GLN A 16 -5.31 4.18 9.36
CA GLN A 16 -6.64 4.64 8.94
C GLN A 16 -7.04 4.07 7.57
N THR A 17 -6.12 4.05 6.60
CA THR A 17 -6.39 3.44 5.28
C THR A 17 -6.61 1.94 5.36
N LEU A 18 -5.81 1.21 6.15
CA LEU A 18 -6.02 -0.23 6.37
C LEU A 18 -7.40 -0.51 6.98
N GLN A 19 -7.81 0.28 7.98
CA GLN A 19 -9.15 0.15 8.57
C GLN A 19 -10.25 0.47 7.55
N LEU A 20 -10.09 1.55 6.78
CA LEU A 20 -11.06 1.94 5.75
C LEU A 20 -11.27 0.82 4.71
N LEU A 21 -10.21 0.15 4.26
CA LEU A 21 -10.33 -1.00 3.35
C LEU A 21 -11.16 -2.11 3.98
N ARG A 22 -10.84 -2.49 5.23
CA ARG A 22 -11.55 -3.54 5.97
C ARG A 22 -13.01 -3.21 6.24
N ASP A 23 -13.31 -1.95 6.60
CA ASP A 23 -14.67 -1.46 6.81
C ASP A 23 -15.53 -1.55 5.54
N ASN A 24 -14.89 -1.51 4.36
CA ASN A 24 -15.53 -1.70 3.06
C ASN A 24 -15.50 -3.16 2.57
N GLY A 25 -15.16 -4.13 3.44
CA GLY A 25 -15.11 -5.55 3.12
C GLY A 25 -13.95 -5.96 2.21
N ILE A 26 -12.94 -5.10 2.05
CA ILE A 26 -11.72 -5.39 1.30
C ILE A 26 -10.67 -5.86 2.30
N GLU A 27 -10.25 -7.12 2.21
CA GLU A 27 -9.07 -7.60 2.95
C GLU A 27 -7.83 -7.49 2.04
N PRO A 28 -6.95 -6.51 2.26
CA PRO A 28 -5.77 -6.34 1.44
C PRO A 28 -4.62 -7.24 1.88
N GLU A 29 -3.71 -7.53 0.96
CA GLU A 29 -2.38 -7.99 1.31
C GLU A 29 -1.60 -6.85 1.97
N VAL A 30 -1.10 -7.07 3.18
CA VAL A 30 -0.36 -6.06 3.96
C VAL A 30 1.15 -6.30 3.83
N VAL A 31 1.86 -5.35 3.24
CA VAL A 31 3.33 -5.40 3.11
C VAL A 31 3.95 -4.27 3.93
N GLU A 32 4.78 -4.60 4.92
CA GLU A 32 5.53 -3.61 5.69
C GLU A 32 6.73 -3.07 4.88
N TYR A 33 6.53 -1.99 4.12
CA TYR A 33 7.52 -1.49 3.14
C TYR A 33 8.87 -1.07 3.75
N LEU A 34 8.92 -0.79 5.06
CA LEU A 34 10.19 -0.50 5.74
C LEU A 34 11.02 -1.76 6.02
N LYS A 35 10.39 -2.95 6.03
CA LYS A 35 11.05 -4.25 6.18
C LYS A 35 11.27 -4.91 4.82
N THR A 36 10.27 -4.82 3.96
CA THR A 36 10.26 -5.40 2.61
C THR A 36 10.03 -4.28 1.60
N PRO A 37 11.07 -3.49 1.27
CA PRO A 37 10.92 -2.36 0.37
C PRO A 37 10.56 -2.81 -1.05
N PRO A 38 9.76 -2.03 -1.79
CA PRO A 38 9.47 -2.32 -3.18
C PRO A 38 10.72 -2.21 -4.05
N SER A 39 10.75 -3.00 -5.11
CA SER A 39 11.73 -2.90 -6.17
C SER A 39 11.57 -1.60 -6.97
N ALA A 40 12.62 -1.23 -7.71
CA ALA A 40 12.56 -0.08 -8.62
C ALA A 40 11.43 -0.22 -9.67
N ALA A 41 11.18 -1.44 -10.16
CA ALA A 41 10.12 -1.69 -11.14
C ALA A 41 8.72 -1.45 -10.55
N GLU A 42 8.47 -1.88 -9.31
CA GLU A 42 7.20 -1.63 -8.61
C GLU A 42 7.00 -0.14 -8.33
N LEU A 43 8.05 0.57 -7.93
CA LEU A 43 7.99 2.02 -7.74
C LEU A 43 7.68 2.75 -9.06
N THR A 44 8.32 2.36 -10.17
CA THR A 44 8.01 2.91 -11.50
C THR A 44 6.54 2.71 -11.86
N ALA A 45 5.99 1.51 -11.63
CA ALA A 45 4.58 1.23 -11.89
C ALA A 45 3.64 2.15 -11.08
N VAL A 46 3.96 2.39 -9.80
CA VAL A 46 3.22 3.34 -8.95
C VAL A 46 3.33 4.77 -9.47
N LEU A 47 4.52 5.22 -9.88
CA LEU A 47 4.71 6.56 -10.42
C LEU A 47 3.93 6.78 -11.72
N THR A 48 3.90 5.79 -12.62
CA THR A 48 3.07 5.82 -13.82
C THR A 48 1.58 5.89 -13.48
N ALA A 49 1.11 5.10 -12.51
CA ALA A 49 -0.29 5.15 -12.06
C ALA A 49 -0.69 6.50 -11.46
N LEU A 50 0.26 7.19 -10.82
CA LEU A 50 0.11 8.54 -10.27
C LEU A 50 0.32 9.65 -11.32
N GLN A 51 0.59 9.29 -12.59
CA GLN A 51 0.89 10.24 -13.67
C GLN A 51 2.09 11.16 -13.35
N MET A 52 3.06 10.62 -12.60
CA MET A 52 4.29 11.31 -12.22
C MET A 52 5.45 11.06 -13.20
N THR A 53 5.21 10.27 -14.23
CA THR A 53 6.10 9.89 -15.33
C THR A 53 5.26 9.61 -16.57
#